data_AF-A0A1A8HY55-F1
#
_entry.id   AF-A0A1A8HY55-F1
#
_cell.length_a   1.000
_cell.length_b   1.000
_cell.length_c   1.000
_cell.angle_alpha   90.00
_cell.angle_beta   90.00
_cell.angle_gamma   90.00
#
_symmetry.space_group_name_H-M   'P 1'
#
loop_
_entity.id
_entity.type
_entity.pdbx_description
1 polymer ?
#
loop_
_entity_poly.entity_id
_entity_poly.type
_entity_poly.pdbx_seq_one_letter_code
_entity_poly.pdbx_strand_id
1 'polypeptide(L)'
;GNVGPAAFWLLGYMLTNPEALMAVKQELSQISRTENSGTPLVQRSENTPVFDSVLEETLRLTAAPFITREVVQDKILCMADGQEYLIRKGDR
;
A
#
# COMPACT_ATOMS: atom_id res chain seq x y z
N GLY A 1 6.48 -6.67 11.42
CA GLY A 1 6.65 -7.73 10.42
C GLY A 1 5.36 -7.85 9.64
N ASN A 2 5.22 -7.05 8.58
CA ASN A 2 3.93 -6.84 7.92
C ASN A 2 3.87 -7.47 6.52
N VAL A 3 5.03 -7.85 5.97
CA VAL A 3 5.16 -8.43 4.63
C VAL A 3 4.40 -9.76 4.52
N GLY A 4 4.51 -10.64 5.52
CA GLY A 4 3.81 -11.92 5.53
C GLY A 4 2.29 -11.78 5.46
N PRO A 5 1.65 -11.06 6.41
CA PRO A 5 0.21 -10.78 6.35
C PRO A 5 -0.21 -10.06 5.06
N ALA A 6 0.58 -9.11 4.56
CA ALA A 6 0.28 -8.43 3.30
C ALA A 6 0.28 -9.40 2.12
N ALA A 7 1.29 -10.27 2.00
CA ALA A 7 1.36 -11.27 0.94
C ALA A 7 0.22 -12.30 1.03
N PHE A 8 -0.16 -12.71 2.24
CA PHE A 8 -1.31 -13.59 2.47
C PHE A 8 -2.60 -12.99 1.91
N TRP A 9 -2.90 -11.73 2.29
CA TRP A 9 -4.11 -11.06 1.83
C TRP A 9 -4.07 -10.72 0.34
N LEU A 10 -2.90 -10.41 -0.21
CA LEU A 10 -2.72 -10.15 -1.63
C LEU A 10 -3.08 -11.39 -2.46
N LEU A 11 -2.54 -12.55 -2.07
CA LEU A 11 -2.88 -13.83 -2.70
C LEU A 11 -4.37 -14.16 -2.49
N GLY A 12 -4.91 -13.96 -1.29
CA GLY A 12 -6.33 -14.16 -0.99
C GLY A 12 -7.25 -13.30 -1.85
N TYR A 13 -6.90 -12.02 -2.04
CA TYR A 13 -7.63 -11.09 -2.90
C TYR A 13 -7.60 -11.55 -4.35
N MET A 14 -6.42 -11.87 -4.90
CA MET A 14 -6.33 -12.34 -6.29
C MET A 14 -7.05 -13.68 -6.52
N LEU A 15 -6.95 -14.63 -5.59
CA LEU A 15 -7.62 -15.93 -5.71
C LEU A 15 -9.16 -15.83 -5.64
N THR A 16 -9.69 -14.80 -4.98
CA THR A 16 -11.13 -14.54 -4.90
C THR A 16 -11.64 -13.59 -6.00
N ASN A 17 -10.74 -12.94 -6.74
CA ASN A 17 -11.05 -12.03 -7.85
C ASN A 17 -10.33 -12.48 -9.14
N PRO A 18 -10.92 -13.40 -9.93
CA PRO A 18 -10.26 -13.97 -11.11
C PRO A 18 -9.76 -12.93 -12.12
N GLU A 19 -10.49 -11.82 -12.30
CA GLU A 19 -10.09 -10.72 -13.20
C GLU A 19 -8.77 -10.08 -12.74
N ALA A 20 -8.62 -9.81 -11.44
CA ALA A 20 -7.39 -9.26 -10.87
C ALA A 20 -6.22 -10.23 -11.06
N LEU A 21 -6.43 -11.53 -10.79
CA LEU A 21 -5.39 -12.55 -11.00
C LEU A 21 -4.96 -12.65 -12.46
N MET A 22 -5.91 -12.60 -13.40
CA MET A 22 -5.60 -12.64 -14.83
C MET A 22 -4.82 -11.40 -15.27
N ALA A 23 -5.25 -10.21 -14.83
CA ALA A 23 -4.59 -8.95 -15.17
C ALA A 23 -3.15 -8.90 -14.64
N VAL A 24 -2.92 -9.30 -13.39
CA VAL A 24 -1.56 -9.38 -12.80
C VAL A 24 -0.70 -10.40 -13.54
N LYS A 25 -1.23 -11.60 -13.83
CA LYS A 25 -0.48 -12.60 -14.62
C LYS A 25 -0.11 -12.09 -15.99
N GLN A 26 -1.02 -11.36 -16.65
CA GLN A 26 -0.76 -10.76 -17.96
C GLN A 26 0.35 -9.73 -17.89
N GLU A 27 0.29 -8.80 -16.93
CA GLU A 27 1.32 -7.77 -16.72
C GLU A 27 2.71 -8.40 -16.48
N LEU A 28 2.81 -9.34 -15.55
CA LEU A 28 4.08 -10.01 -15.24
C LEU A 28 4.62 -10.82 -16.43
N SER A 29 3.74 -11.46 -17.21
CA SER A 29 4.17 -12.20 -18.41
C SER A 29 4.77 -11.31 -19.50
N GLN A 30 4.29 -10.07 -19.63
CA GLN A 30 4.82 -9.09 -20.60
C GLN A 30 6.20 -8.62 -20.19
N ILE A 31 6.42 -8.45 -18.89
CA ILE A 31 7.70 -8.08 -18.31
C ILE A 31 8.72 -9.20 -18.53
N SER A 32 8.40 -10.44 -18.18
CA SER A 32 9.29 -11.59 -18.41
C SER A 32 9.65 -11.83 -19.89
N ARG A 33 8.73 -11.52 -20.83
CA ARG A 33 9.04 -11.58 -22.28
C ARG A 33 10.05 -10.52 -22.72
N THR A 34 10.06 -9.38 -22.05
CA THR A 34 11.00 -8.28 -22.31
C THR A 34 12.39 -8.58 -21.74
N GLU A 35 12.47 -9.35 -20.65
CA GLU A 35 13.70 -9.73 -19.95
C GLU A 35 14.57 -10.79 -20.65
N ASN A 36 14.01 -11.59 -21.57
CA ASN A 36 14.77 -12.57 -22.38
C ASN A 36 15.85 -11.93 -23.30
N SER A 37 16.03 -10.61 -23.20
CA SER A 37 17.10 -9.81 -23.83
C SER A 37 18.38 -9.68 -22.97
N GLY A 38 18.44 -10.29 -21.78
CA GLY A 38 19.71 -10.51 -21.05
C GLY A 38 20.07 -9.50 -19.94
N THR A 39 19.11 -8.70 -19.45
CA THR A 39 19.35 -7.74 -18.35
C THR A 39 18.70 -8.20 -17.03
N PRO A 40 19.42 -8.17 -15.89
CA PRO A 40 18.87 -8.60 -14.59
C PRO A 40 17.72 -7.72 -14.07
N LEU A 41 16.66 -8.38 -13.59
CA LEU A 41 15.44 -7.86 -12.92
C LEU A 41 15.68 -6.76 -11.87
N VAL A 42 16.82 -6.76 -11.18
CA VAL A 42 17.02 -5.97 -9.96
C VAL A 42 17.27 -4.47 -10.24
N GLN A 43 17.53 -4.07 -11.50
CA GLN A 43 17.95 -2.70 -11.82
C GLN A 43 16.91 -1.84 -12.53
N ARG A 44 15.74 -2.38 -12.90
CA ARG A 44 14.65 -1.59 -13.47
C ARG A 44 13.53 -1.50 -12.45
N SER A 45 13.11 -0.29 -12.11
CA SER A 45 11.79 -0.09 -11.50
C SER A 45 10.78 -0.61 -12.51
N GLU A 46 10.35 -1.86 -12.36
CA GLU A 46 9.45 -2.48 -13.30
C GLU A 46 8.09 -1.80 -13.15
N ASN A 47 7.67 -1.14 -14.23
CA ASN A 47 6.37 -0.50 -14.29
C ASN A 47 5.30 -1.58 -14.20
N THR A 48 4.76 -1.80 -12.99
CA THR A 48 3.77 -2.82 -12.66
C THR A 48 2.49 -2.20 -12.10
N PRO A 49 1.86 -1.25 -12.82
CA PRO A 49 0.72 -0.49 -12.31
C PRO A 49 -0.47 -1.37 -11.90
N VAL A 50 -0.66 -2.53 -12.54
CA VAL A 50 -1.73 -3.46 -12.16
C VAL A 50 -1.40 -4.15 -10.83
N PHE A 51 -0.19 -4.70 -10.69
CA PHE A 51 0.25 -5.29 -9.43
C PHE A 51 0.24 -4.27 -8.29
N ASP A 52 0.76 -3.06 -8.52
CA ASP A 52 0.76 -1.96 -7.56
C ASP A 52 -0.67 -1.62 -7.12
N SER A 53 -1.60 -1.52 -8.06
CA SER A 53 -3.02 -1.27 -7.76
C SER A 53 -3.64 -2.37 -6.89
N VAL A 54 -3.36 -3.65 -7.18
CA VAL A 54 -3.87 -4.77 -6.38
C VAL A 54 -3.26 -4.78 -4.98
N LEU A 55 -1.96 -4.46 -4.86
CA LEU A 55 -1.28 -4.33 -3.57
C LEU A 55 -1.87 -3.19 -2.73
N GLU A 56 -2.05 -2.01 -3.34
CA GLU A 56 -2.66 -0.85 -2.69
C GLU A 56 -4.08 -1.15 -2.23
N GLU A 57 -4.91 -1.77 -3.07
CA GLU A 57 -6.29 -2.14 -2.73
C GLU A 57 -6.33 -3.18 -1.60
N THR A 58 -5.43 -4.16 -1.63
CA THR A 58 -5.29 -5.15 -0.56
C THR A 58 -4.95 -4.47 0.76
N LEU A 59 -3.99 -3.53 0.75
CA LEU A 59 -3.59 -2.81 1.95
C LEU A 59 -4.70 -1.86 2.43
N ARG A 60 -5.44 -1.22 1.52
CA ARG A 60 -6.62 -0.40 1.87
C ARG A 60 -7.65 -1.19 2.66
N LEU A 61 -7.83 -2.47 2.34
CA LEU A 61 -8.79 -3.35 2.99
C LEU A 61 -8.28 -4.00 4.29
N THR A 62 -6.96 -4.15 4.46
CA THR A 62 -6.40 -5.03 5.50
C THR A 62 -5.41 -4.36 6.45
N ALA A 63 -4.84 -3.21 6.06
CA ALA A 63 -3.96 -2.45 6.93
C ALA A 63 -4.79 -1.70 7.98
N ALA A 64 -4.49 -1.95 9.26
CA ALA A 64 -5.10 -1.24 10.38
C ALA A 64 -4.05 -0.64 11.34
N PRO A 65 -3.14 0.25 10.85
CA PRO A 65 -2.16 0.88 11.72
C PRO A 65 -2.79 2.03 12.52
N PHE A 66 -2.32 2.21 13.76
CA PHE A 66 -2.55 3.44 14.51
C PHE A 66 -1.43 4.44 14.21
N ILE A 67 -1.81 5.69 13.93
CA ILE A 67 -0.88 6.82 13.88
C ILE A 67 -1.12 7.64 15.15
N THR A 68 -0.26 7.49 16.13
CA THR A 68 -0.37 8.19 17.42
C THR A 68 0.71 9.25 17.59
N ARG A 69 0.39 10.31 18.31
CA ARG A 69 1.30 11.38 18.73
C ARG A 69 0.91 11.82 20.13
N GLU A 70 1.91 12.17 20.94
CA GLU A 70 1.68 12.73 22.27
C GLU A 70 1.73 14.25 22.23
N VAL A 71 0.81 14.89 22.94
CA VAL A 71 0.74 16.34 23.04
C VAL A 71 1.66 16.83 24.16
N VAL A 72 2.83 17.36 23.78
CA VAL A 72 3.88 17.79 24.74
C VAL A 72 3.54 19.10 25.47
N GLN A 73 2.69 19.93 24.87
CA GLN A 73 2.18 21.18 25.42
C GLN A 73 0.82 21.52 24.79
N ASP A 74 0.00 22.30 25.49
CA ASP A 74 -1.28 22.79 24.98
C ASP A 74 -1.08 23.45 23.60
N LYS A 75 -1.93 23.09 22.63
CA LYS A 75 -1.79 23.54 21.24
C LYS A 75 -3.16 23.72 20.58
N ILE A 76 -3.24 24.68 19.67
CA ILE A 76 -4.37 24.80 18.74
C ILE A 76 -4.04 23.97 17.48
N LEU A 77 -4.92 23.02 17.16
CA LEU A 77 -4.91 22.24 15.94
C LEU A 77 -5.87 22.88 14.93
N CYS A 78 -5.32 23.44 13.85
CA CYS A 78 -6.09 23.97 12.74
C CYS A 78 -6.40 22.84 11.73
N MET A 79 -7.68 22.63 11.45
CA MET A 79 -8.16 21.63 10.51
C MET A 79 -8.22 22.20 9.09
N ALA A 80 -8.31 21.32 8.10
CA ALA A 80 -8.35 21.71 6.68
C ALA A 80 -9.60 22.54 6.30
N ASP A 81 -10.68 22.44 7.07
CA ASP A 81 -11.91 23.22 6.92
C ASP A 81 -11.87 24.56 7.68
N GLY A 82 -10.74 24.90 8.31
CA GLY A 82 -10.55 26.12 9.09
C GLY A 82 -11.03 26.03 10.53
N GLN A 83 -11.59 24.90 10.99
CA GLN A 83 -11.95 24.71 12.39
C GLN A 83 -10.70 24.58 13.27
N GLU A 84 -10.77 25.09 14.49
CA GLU A 84 -9.67 25.09 15.44
C GLU A 84 -10.05 24.35 16.72
N TYR A 85 -9.16 23.48 17.20
CA TYR A 85 -9.35 22.69 18.42
C TYR A 85 -8.18 22.86 19.38
N LEU A 86 -8.48 23.09 20.67
CA LEU A 86 -7.47 23.04 21.73
C LEU A 86 -7.22 21.57 22.12
N ILE A 87 -6.00 21.10 21.89
CA ILE A 87 -5.50 19.80 22.38
C ILE A 87 -4.59 20.06 23.59
N ARG A 88 -4.74 19.27 24.66
CA ARG A 88 -4.11 19.55 25.97
C ARG A 88 -2.84 18.75 26.13
N LYS A 89 -1.88 19.31 26.86
CA LYS A 89 -0.67 18.62 27.28
C LYS A 89 -1.03 17.30 27.97
N GLY A 90 -0.45 16.21 27.46
CA GLY A 90 -0.65 14.84 27.97
C GLY A 90 -1.68 14.00 27.20
N ASP A 91 -2.44 14.59 26.28
CA ASP A 91 -3.34 13.82 25.39
C ASP A 91 -2.51 12.89 24.48
N ARG A 92 -3.04 11.67 24.21
CA ARG A 92 -2.39 10.58 23.46
C ARG A 92 -3.37 9.80 22.58
#